data_AF-A0A250JIV6-F1
#
_entry.id   AF-A0A250JIV6-F1
#
_cell.length_a   1.000
_cell.length_b   1.000
_cell.length_c   1.000
_cell.angle_alpha   90.00
_cell.angle_beta   90.00
_cell.angle_gamma   90.00
#
_symmetry.space_group_name_H-M   'P 1'
#
loop_
_entity.id
_entity.type
_entity.pdbx_description
1 polymer ?
#
loop_
_entity_poly.entity_id
_entity_poly.type
_entity_poly.pdbx_seq_one_letter_code
_entity_poly.pdbx_strand_id
1 'polypeptide(L)'
;MKKAIVAAVLASGLVACTSVETAVVSGNEVAATGGEPIAVIQGTALGLTAIFHVIDLVQSDLDTVVNRLLVSEAKAMGGNKVQLLNANTTPRHGIFALTGTILAFPLSTATGVAVK
;
A
#
# COMPACT_ATOMS: atom_id res chain seq x y z
N MET A 1 -31.44 11.14 7.79
CA MET A 1 -30.25 11.99 7.53
C MET A 1 -29.01 11.57 8.32
N LYS A 2 -29.08 11.31 9.63
CA LYS A 2 -27.90 10.89 10.44
C LYS A 2 -27.22 9.60 9.94
N LYS A 3 -28.00 8.60 9.49
CA LYS A 3 -27.47 7.33 8.97
C LYS A 3 -26.80 7.45 7.60
N ALA A 4 -27.21 8.41 6.77
CA ALA A 4 -26.65 8.64 5.44
C ALA A 4 -25.27 9.32 5.52
N ILE A 5 -25.09 10.23 6.48
CA ILE A 5 -23.79 10.86 6.76
C ILE A 5 -22.80 9.81 7.28
N VAL A 6 -23.24 8.92 8.17
CA VAL A 6 -22.39 7.82 8.67
C VAL A 6 -22.03 6.83 7.56
N ALA A 7 -22.96 6.47 6.68
CA ALA A 7 -22.69 5.61 5.53
C ALA A 7 -21.75 6.28 4.50
N ALA A 8 -21.90 7.59 4.27
CA ALA A 8 -21.00 8.34 3.40
C ALA A 8 -19.58 8.45 4.00
N VAL A 9 -19.46 8.64 5.31
CA VAL A 9 -18.17 8.65 6.02
C VAL A 9 -17.50 7.27 5.99
N LEU A 10 -18.27 6.19 6.19
CA LEU A 10 -17.77 4.82 6.09
C LEU A 10 -17.39 4.44 4.65
N ALA A 11 -18.16 4.89 3.65
CA ALA A 11 -17.84 4.69 2.25
C ALA A 11 -16.62 5.52 1.81
N SER A 12 -16.42 6.72 2.36
CA SER A 12 -15.22 7.53 2.13
C SER A 12 -13.97 6.98 2.83
N GLY A 13 -14.11 6.13 3.85
CA GLY A 13 -13.00 5.42 4.50
C GLY A 13 -12.44 4.25 3.67
N LEU A 14 -13.13 3.85 2.59
CA LEU A 14 -12.75 2.70 1.75
C LEU A 14 -12.22 3.09 0.37
N VAL A 15 -12.24 4.38 0.01
CA VAL A 15 -11.54 4.89 -1.17
C VAL A 15 -10.23 5.52 -0.71
N ALA A 16 -9.36 4.68 -0.13
CA ALA A 16 -7.95 5.03 -0.09
C ALA A 16 -7.48 5.19 -1.54
N CYS A 17 -6.78 6.27 -1.85
CA CYS A 17 -6.18 6.42 -3.17
C CYS A 17 -5.03 5.41 -3.25
N THR A 18 -5.37 4.17 -3.58
CA THR A 18 -4.44 3.08 -3.82
C THR A 18 -4.27 2.90 -5.31
N SER A 19 -3.03 2.84 -5.76
CA SER A 19 -2.65 2.55 -7.14
C SER A 19 -1.73 1.35 -7.14
N VAL A 20 -2.08 0.35 -7.95
CA VAL A 20 -1.26 -0.83 -8.17
C VAL A 20 -0.97 -0.92 -9.65
N GLU A 21 0.32 -1.05 -9.98
CA GLU A 21 0.79 -1.27 -11.34
C GLU A 21 1.57 -2.58 -11.39
N THR A 22 1.30 -3.36 -12.43
CA THR A 22 1.94 -4.64 -12.66
C THR A 22 2.50 -4.76 -14.06
N ALA A 23 3.65 -5.43 -14.16
CA ALA A 23 4.28 -5.75 -15.42
C ALA A 23 4.76 -7.20 -15.39
N VAL A 24 4.29 -8.02 -16.33
CA VAL A 24 4.80 -9.39 -16.52
C VAL A 24 6.25 -9.31 -16.98
N VAL A 25 7.11 -10.11 -16.37
CA VAL A 25 8.54 -10.16 -16.71
C VAL A 25 8.91 -11.50 -17.32
N SER A 26 9.90 -11.47 -18.21
CA SER A 26 10.53 -12.66 -18.76
C SER A 26 11.51 -13.23 -17.73
N GLY A 27 11.24 -14.42 -17.20
CA GLY A 27 12.12 -15.03 -16.21
C GLY A 27 13.47 -15.49 -16.75
N ASN A 28 13.66 -15.50 -18.07
CA ASN A 28 14.97 -15.65 -18.70
C ASN A 28 15.84 -14.39 -18.63
N GLU A 29 15.23 -13.21 -18.47
CA GLU A 29 15.91 -11.90 -18.54
C GLU A 29 15.99 -11.21 -17.16
N VAL A 30 15.05 -11.53 -16.26
CA VAL A 30 14.97 -10.96 -14.92
C VAL A 30 15.30 -12.04 -13.91
N ALA A 31 16.22 -11.75 -13.00
CA ALA A 31 16.52 -12.64 -11.88
C ALA A 31 15.78 -12.18 -10.62
N ALA A 32 15.19 -13.13 -9.89
CA ALA A 32 14.63 -12.90 -8.58
C ALA A 32 15.12 -13.96 -7.60
N THR A 33 15.28 -13.56 -6.33
CA THR A 33 15.68 -14.47 -5.26
C THR A 33 14.47 -15.25 -4.78
N GLY A 34 14.54 -16.58 -4.84
CA GLY A 34 13.52 -17.46 -4.29
C GLY A 34 12.52 -18.04 -5.27
N GLY A 35 12.75 -17.91 -6.59
CA GLY A 35 11.96 -18.59 -7.61
C GLY A 35 12.06 -17.94 -8.99
N GLU A 36 11.32 -18.49 -9.95
CA GLU A 36 11.16 -17.90 -11.29
C GLU A 36 10.33 -16.61 -11.18
N PRO A 37 10.82 -15.45 -11.66
CA PRO A 37 10.06 -14.22 -11.61
C PRO A 37 8.95 -14.21 -12.66
N ILE A 38 7.77 -13.77 -12.22
CA ILE A 38 6.54 -13.75 -13.02
C ILE A 38 6.14 -12.32 -13.37
N ALA A 39 6.15 -11.44 -12.37
CA ALA A 39 5.73 -10.06 -12.54
C ALA A 39 6.43 -9.13 -11.53
N VAL A 40 6.67 -7.89 -11.94
CA VAL A 40 7.01 -6.79 -11.03
C VAL A 40 5.72 -6.09 -10.65
N ILE A 41 5.58 -5.79 -9.36
CA ILE A 41 4.40 -5.19 -8.77
C ILE A 41 4.83 -3.97 -7.98
N GLN A 42 4.16 -2.85 -8.24
CA GLN A 42 4.30 -1.62 -7.49
C GLN A 42 2.95 -1.25 -6.91
N GLY A 43 2.91 -1.01 -5.60
CA GLY A 43 1.74 -0.53 -4.88
C GLY A 43 2.02 0.79 -4.20
N THR A 44 1.10 1.74 -4.33
CA THR A 44 1.12 3.02 -3.62
C THR A 44 -0.23 3.21 -2.93
N ALA A 45 -0.22 3.66 -1.68
CA ALA A 45 -1.40 4.03 -0.92
C ALA A 45 -1.21 5.42 -0.32
N LEU A 46 -2.15 6.32 -0.60
CA LEU A 46 -2.24 7.62 0.07
C LEU A 46 -3.31 7.55 1.15
N GLY A 47 -2.92 7.92 2.36
CA GLY A 47 -3.79 7.94 3.53
C GLY A 47 -4.17 9.36 3.90
N LEU A 48 -5.05 9.43 4.89
CA LEU A 48 -5.51 10.68 5.46
C LEU A 48 -5.66 10.48 6.95
N THR A 49 -5.00 11.34 7.71
CA THR A 49 -4.97 11.28 9.15
C THR A 49 -5.30 12.64 9.73
N ALA A 50 -5.91 12.63 10.92
CA ALA A 50 -6.29 13.82 11.64
C ALA A 50 -5.67 13.84 13.05
N ILE A 51 -5.45 15.05 13.56
CA ILE A 51 -4.96 15.34 14.91
C ILE A 51 -3.63 14.61 15.17
N PHE A 52 -2.53 15.11 14.60
CA PHE A 52 -1.17 14.58 14.82
C PHE A 52 -1.05 13.07 14.54
N HIS A 53 -1.72 12.56 13.50
CA HIS A 53 -1.79 11.14 13.14
C HIS A 53 -2.48 10.22 14.17
N VAL A 54 -3.21 10.75 15.14
CA VAL A 54 -3.94 9.95 16.14
C VAL A 54 -5.17 9.28 15.54
N ILE A 55 -5.87 9.96 14.63
CA ILE A 55 -7.06 9.44 13.98
C ILE A 55 -6.74 9.14 12.52
N ASP A 56 -6.88 7.87 12.13
CA ASP A 56 -6.87 7.49 10.72
C ASP A 56 -8.26 7.65 10.11
N LEU A 57 -8.37 8.54 9.14
CA LEU A 57 -9.56 8.66 8.30
C LEU A 57 -9.46 7.70 7.10
N VAL A 58 -8.25 7.50 6.59
CA VAL A 58 -7.92 6.58 5.50
C VAL A 58 -6.59 5.89 5.83
N GLN A 59 -6.59 4.56 5.80
CA GLN A 59 -5.41 3.74 6.09
C GLN A 59 -4.41 3.77 4.93
N SER A 60 -3.15 4.09 5.20
CA SER A 60 -2.01 3.92 4.28
C SER A 60 -0.75 3.53 5.03
N ASP A 61 -0.72 2.30 5.47
CA ASP A 61 0.38 1.72 6.24
C ASP A 61 1.05 0.59 5.44
N LEU A 62 2.15 0.06 5.99
CA LEU A 62 2.91 -1.01 5.36
C LEU A 62 2.10 -2.31 5.21
N ASP A 63 1.20 -2.63 6.12
CA ASP A 63 0.33 -3.81 5.99
C ASP A 63 -0.58 -3.65 4.77
N THR A 64 -1.13 -2.45 4.57
CA THR A 64 -1.96 -2.16 3.40
C THR A 64 -1.17 -2.35 2.10
N VAL A 65 -0.01 -1.70 1.92
CA VAL A 65 0.72 -1.79 0.65
C VAL A 65 1.40 -3.15 0.41
N VAL A 66 1.88 -3.81 1.46
CA VAL A 66 2.56 -5.11 1.33
C VAL A 66 1.56 -6.25 1.26
N ASN A 67 0.71 -6.40 2.28
CA ASN A 67 -0.14 -7.58 2.41
C ASN A 67 -1.44 -7.48 1.62
N ARG A 68 -2.04 -6.28 1.51
CA ARG A 68 -3.31 -6.11 0.77
C ARG A 68 -3.13 -5.78 -0.69
N LEU A 69 -2.09 -5.04 -1.07
CA LEU A 69 -1.83 -4.70 -2.48
C LEU A 69 -0.82 -5.69 -3.11
N LEU A 70 0.43 -5.72 -2.63
CA LEU A 70 1.48 -6.50 -3.29
C LEU A 70 1.25 -8.01 -3.27
N VAL A 71 0.90 -8.57 -2.11
CA VAL A 71 0.67 -10.02 -1.97
C VAL A 71 -0.60 -10.47 -2.67
N SER A 72 -1.67 -9.68 -2.66
CA SER A 72 -2.91 -10.02 -3.35
C SER A 72 -2.71 -10.05 -4.87
N GLU A 73 -2.00 -9.05 -5.39
CA GLU A 73 -1.69 -8.92 -6.80
C GLU A 73 -0.70 -10.00 -7.25
N ALA A 74 0.31 -10.33 -6.44
CA ALA A 74 1.24 -11.42 -6.75
C ALA A 74 0.52 -12.77 -6.87
N LYS A 75 -0.47 -13.02 -6.02
CA LYS A 75 -1.33 -14.21 -6.11
C LYS A 75 -2.20 -14.19 -7.37
N ALA A 76 -2.75 -13.02 -7.73
CA ALA A 76 -3.53 -12.87 -8.97
C ALA A 76 -2.68 -13.16 -10.22
N MET A 77 -1.38 -12.83 -10.18
CA MET A 77 -0.41 -13.13 -11.23
C MET A 77 0.12 -14.57 -11.21
N GLY A 78 -0.27 -15.38 -10.22
CA GLY A 78 0.13 -16.79 -10.11
C GLY A 78 1.47 -17.03 -9.39
N GLY A 79 1.97 -16.04 -8.65
CA GLY A 79 3.14 -16.18 -7.77
C GLY A 79 2.80 -16.77 -6.40
N ASN A 80 3.74 -17.52 -5.83
CA ASN A 80 3.62 -18.10 -4.49
C ASN A 80 4.26 -17.24 -3.41
N LYS A 81 5.27 -16.46 -3.78
CA LYS A 81 6.01 -15.56 -2.90
C LYS A 81 6.26 -14.23 -3.59
N VAL A 82 6.57 -13.21 -2.79
CA VAL A 82 6.98 -11.90 -3.27
C VAL A 82 8.37 -11.62 -2.74
N GLN A 83 9.31 -11.36 -3.62
CA GLN A 83 10.57 -10.73 -3.25
C GLN A 83 10.32 -9.24 -3.07
N LEU A 84 10.39 -8.76 -1.83
CA LEU A 84 10.27 -7.34 -1.51
C LEU A 84 11.58 -6.63 -1.92
N LEU A 85 11.50 -5.65 -2.82
CA LEU A 85 12.67 -4.85 -3.24
C LEU A 85 12.77 -3.55 -2.44
N ASN A 86 11.63 -2.92 -2.21
CA ASN A 86 11.54 -1.68 -1.44
C ASN A 86 10.17 -1.59 -0.78
N ALA A 87 10.13 -1.02 0.41
CA ALA A 87 8.88 -0.66 1.08
C ALA A 87 9.15 0.54 1.99
N ASN A 88 8.32 1.57 1.85
CA ASN A 88 8.46 2.80 2.60
C ASN A 88 7.08 3.30 3.03
N THR A 89 7.04 3.93 4.20
CA THR A 89 5.87 4.63 4.71
C THR A 89 6.32 5.90 5.38
N THR A 90 5.53 6.96 5.26
CA THR A 90 5.77 8.19 6.01
C THR A 90 5.70 7.89 7.51
N PRO A 91 6.77 8.09 8.30
CA PRO A 91 6.76 7.79 9.72
C PRO A 91 5.69 8.60 10.45
N ARG A 92 4.97 7.96 11.37
CA ARG A 92 3.84 8.58 12.09
C ARG A 92 4.22 9.10 13.48
N HIS A 93 5.50 9.09 13.80
CA HIS A 93 6.03 9.39 15.12
C HIS A 93 7.19 10.37 15.03
N GLY A 94 7.62 10.90 16.18
CA GLY A 94 8.72 11.86 16.26
C GLY A 94 8.37 13.19 15.59
N ILE A 95 9.35 13.80 14.92
CA ILE A 95 9.16 15.12 14.28
C ILE A 95 8.05 15.09 13.22
N PHE A 96 7.85 13.96 12.56
CA PHE A 96 6.82 13.78 11.53
C PHE A 96 5.39 13.87 12.11
N ALA A 97 5.20 13.47 13.37
CA ALA A 97 3.92 13.63 14.06
C ALA A 97 3.56 15.11 14.26
N LEU A 98 4.57 15.94 14.58
CA LEU A 98 4.41 17.38 14.77
C LEU A 98 4.14 18.11 13.44
N THR A 99 4.79 17.68 12.36
CA THR A 99 4.55 18.23 11.01
C THR A 99 3.20 17.80 10.43
N GLY A 100 2.59 16.74 10.97
CA GLY A 100 1.27 16.28 10.54
C GLY A 100 0.13 17.23 10.92
N THR A 101 0.33 18.14 11.87
CA THR A 101 -0.66 19.15 12.30
C THR A 101 -2.09 18.58 12.48
N ILE A 102 -3.14 19.30 12.06
CA ILE A 102 -4.54 18.86 12.20
C ILE A 102 -4.91 17.83 11.12
N LEU A 103 -4.33 17.91 9.93
CA LEU A 103 -4.56 17.00 8.81
C LEU A 103 -3.24 16.65 8.13
N ALA A 104 -3.00 15.37 7.88
CA ALA A 104 -1.81 14.88 7.19
C ALA A 104 -2.11 13.72 6.24
N PHE A 105 -1.31 13.64 5.18
CA PHE A 105 -1.45 12.65 4.11
C PHE A 105 -0.24 11.70 4.10
N PRO A 106 -0.24 10.63 4.93
CA PRO A 106 0.83 9.64 4.88
C PRO A 106 0.82 8.92 3.53
N LEU A 107 2.01 8.80 2.94
CA LEU A 107 2.23 8.02 1.73
C LEU A 107 2.95 6.73 2.09
N SER A 108 2.40 5.62 1.61
CA SER A 108 3.03 4.31 1.67
C SER A 108 3.25 3.76 0.27
N THR A 109 4.43 3.22 0.03
CA THR A 109 4.80 2.61 -1.25
C THR A 109 5.51 1.30 -1.01
N ALA A 110 5.29 0.34 -1.89
CA ALA A 110 6.06 -0.89 -1.89
C ALA A 110 6.24 -1.38 -3.33
N THR A 111 7.39 -1.99 -3.58
CA THR A 111 7.77 -2.58 -4.87
C THR A 111 8.33 -3.97 -4.61
N GLY A 112 7.91 -4.93 -5.42
CA GLY A 112 8.39 -6.30 -5.31
C GLY A 112 8.23 -7.08 -6.60
N VAL A 113 8.82 -8.27 -6.61
CA VAL A 113 8.73 -9.22 -7.72
C VAL A 113 7.97 -10.45 -7.24
N ALA A 114 6.90 -10.80 -7.93
CA ALA A 114 6.20 -12.06 -7.73
C ALA A 114 7.05 -13.20 -8.29
N VAL A 115 7.30 -14.22 -7.47
CA VAL A 115 8.06 -15.41 -7.83
C VAL A 115 7.24 -16.68 -7.64
N LYS A 116 7.52 -17.68 -8.48
CA LYS A 116 6.90 -19.00 -8.39
C LYS A 116 7.60 -19.92 -7.40
#